data_AF-A0A124SBH7-F1
#
_entry.id   AF-A0A124SBH7-F1
#
_cell.length_a   1.000
_cell.length_b   1.000
_cell.length_c   1.000
_cell.angle_alpha   90.00
_cell.angle_beta   90.00
_cell.angle_gamma   90.00
#
_symmetry.space_group_name_H-M   'P 1'
#
loop_
_entity.id
_entity.type
_entity.pdbx_description
1 polymer ?
#
loop_
_entity_poly.entity_id
_entity_poly.type
_entity_poly.pdbx_seq_one_letter_code
_entity_poly.pdbx_strand_id
1 'polypeptide(L)'
;MRTPSPLPNPHRLAFTIQCAASRFDSAPNATNPSVSSAAVPSTNYFASGGVGKNRADWQSSCAILASKVVSQQQNTEKTGGADNITVVNGHKTLDLVPVDNLPKPLTITDLSPAPMHGAQMRVAYQGVPGAYSEAAAGKAYPECDAIPCDQFEVAFQAVELWIADRAVLPVENSLGGSIHRNYDLLLRHRLHIVGEVQLPVHHCLLALPGVRKEYINRVISHPQALAQCELTLTKLGLNVTREAVDDTAGAAEFVAANNLRDTAAIASARAAELYGLNILADGIQDDSSNITRFVMLAREPIIPRTDRPFKTSIVFAHDKGTSVLFKVLSAFAFRNISLTKIESRPHRNRPIRLVDDANVGTAKHFEYMFYVDFDASMADVRAQNALAEVQEFTSFLRVLGSYPMDMTPWSPSRDD
;
A
#
# COMPACT_ATOMS: atom_id res chain seq x y z
N MET A 1 -10.48 52.32 -53.45
CA MET A 1 -11.81 51.88 -53.95
C MET A 1 -12.36 50.83 -52.99
N ARG A 2 -13.65 50.96 -52.66
CA ARG A 2 -14.70 49.94 -52.40
C ARG A 2 -14.39 48.63 -51.63
N THR A 3 -15.29 48.35 -50.68
CA THR A 3 -15.54 47.07 -50.00
C THR A 3 -16.27 46.05 -50.89
N PRO A 4 -16.50 44.81 -50.42
CA PRO A 4 -17.82 44.51 -49.84
C PRO A 4 -17.79 43.72 -48.51
N SER A 5 -18.98 43.49 -47.95
CA SER A 5 -19.25 42.72 -46.71
C SER A 5 -20.44 41.73 -46.96
N PRO A 6 -21.13 41.12 -45.96
CA PRO A 6 -20.82 39.74 -45.55
C PRO A 6 -22.05 38.78 -45.47
N LEU A 7 -21.82 37.56 -44.93
CA LEU A 7 -22.82 36.60 -44.36
C LEU A 7 -23.71 35.84 -45.40
N PRO A 8 -24.42 34.72 -45.04
CA PRO A 8 -24.91 34.32 -43.71
C PRO A 8 -24.67 32.88 -43.21
N ASN A 9 -24.97 32.69 -41.91
CA ASN A 9 -25.22 31.41 -41.24
C ASN A 9 -26.50 30.74 -41.75
N PRO A 10 -26.59 29.39 -41.69
CA PRO A 10 -27.28 28.74 -40.56
C PRO A 10 -26.46 27.55 -39.98
N HIS A 11 -26.81 26.87 -38.87
CA HIS A 11 -28.02 26.86 -38.02
C HIS A 11 -27.61 26.67 -36.53
N ARG A 12 -28.59 26.68 -35.61
CA ARG A 12 -28.52 25.96 -34.30
C ARG A 12 -29.73 25.03 -34.19
N LEU A 13 -29.53 23.85 -33.61
CA LEU A 13 -30.60 22.99 -33.09
C LEU A 13 -30.55 23.06 -31.55
N ALA A 14 -31.67 23.41 -30.94
CA ALA A 14 -31.85 23.38 -29.49
C ALA A 14 -33.10 22.54 -29.19
N PHE A 15 -32.98 21.56 -28.29
CA PHE A 15 -34.11 20.78 -27.82
C PHE A 15 -34.56 21.29 -26.44
N THR A 16 -35.76 21.87 -26.41
CA THR A 16 -36.50 22.16 -25.19
C THR A 16 -37.54 21.07 -24.99
N ILE A 17 -37.63 20.51 -23.79
CA ILE A 17 -38.76 19.66 -23.38
C ILE A 17 -39.34 20.26 -22.09
N GLN A 18 -40.66 20.45 -22.07
CA GLN A 18 -41.38 21.09 -20.97
C GLN A 18 -41.71 20.11 -19.83
N CYS A 19 -41.91 20.66 -18.64
CA CYS A 19 -42.45 19.92 -17.50
C CYS A 19 -43.89 19.44 -17.76
N ALA A 20 -44.22 18.27 -17.22
CA ALA A 20 -45.57 17.94 -16.78
C ALA A 20 -45.59 17.96 -15.24
N ALA A 21 -46.64 18.50 -14.63
CA ALA A 21 -46.77 18.61 -13.19
C ALA A 21 -48.09 18.00 -12.72
N SER A 22 -48.08 17.32 -11.57
CA SER A 22 -49.26 16.89 -10.83
C SER A 22 -49.14 17.36 -9.38
N ARG A 23 -50.10 18.18 -8.94
CA ARG A 23 -50.22 18.63 -7.54
C ARG A 23 -50.90 17.55 -6.70
N PHE A 24 -50.64 17.56 -5.39
CA PHE A 24 -51.68 17.56 -4.35
C PHE A 24 -51.12 18.24 -3.09
N ASP A 25 -52.00 18.79 -2.24
CA ASP A 25 -51.68 19.91 -1.34
C ASP A 25 -51.68 19.58 0.18
N SER A 26 -51.06 20.49 0.96
CA SER A 26 -51.34 20.86 2.37
C SER A 26 -51.20 19.85 3.55
N ALA A 27 -50.11 19.97 4.33
CA ALA A 27 -49.97 20.69 5.63
C ALA A 27 -51.08 20.60 6.74
N PRO A 28 -50.83 20.94 8.05
CA PRO A 28 -49.58 21.12 8.85
C PRO A 28 -49.62 20.55 10.33
N ASN A 29 -48.59 20.87 11.15
CA ASN A 29 -48.54 20.93 12.65
C ASN A 29 -48.54 19.61 13.48
N ALA A 30 -48.01 19.51 14.73
CA ALA A 30 -47.02 20.32 15.50
C ALA A 30 -46.54 19.60 16.81
N THR A 31 -45.49 20.16 17.46
CA THR A 31 -45.11 20.10 18.91
C THR A 31 -44.75 18.78 19.67
N ASN A 32 -43.44 18.67 19.99
CA ASN A 32 -42.82 18.45 21.33
C ASN A 32 -42.95 17.11 22.13
N PRO A 33 -42.06 16.86 23.15
CA PRO A 33 -41.58 15.50 23.49
C PRO A 33 -41.84 14.99 24.93
N SER A 34 -41.59 13.69 25.17
CA SER A 34 -41.45 13.12 26.54
C SER A 34 -40.62 11.82 26.66
N VAL A 35 -39.46 11.92 27.32
CA VAL A 35 -38.98 11.09 28.47
C VAL A 35 -39.08 9.53 28.43
N SER A 36 -37.91 8.90 28.29
CA SER A 36 -37.38 7.63 28.86
C SER A 36 -38.26 6.40 29.16
N SER A 37 -37.71 5.23 28.78
CA SER A 37 -37.59 4.07 29.67
C SER A 37 -36.27 3.32 29.39
N ALA A 38 -35.72 2.60 30.38
CA ALA A 38 -34.46 1.87 30.25
C ALA A 38 -34.66 0.36 30.44
N ALA A 39 -34.03 -0.45 29.58
CA ALA A 39 -33.99 -1.91 29.70
C ALA A 39 -32.68 -2.46 29.09
N VAL A 40 -32.04 -3.41 29.78
CA VAL A 40 -30.72 -3.96 29.45
C VAL A 40 -30.64 -5.40 29.99
N PRO A 41 -30.08 -6.39 29.27
CA PRO A 41 -30.07 -6.58 27.81
C PRO A 41 -30.69 -7.94 27.41
N SER A 42 -30.96 -8.15 26.11
CA SER A 42 -31.30 -9.48 25.58
C SER A 42 -30.25 -9.92 24.55
N THR A 43 -29.59 -11.04 24.81
CA THR A 43 -28.51 -11.58 23.97
C THR A 43 -29.05 -12.18 22.67
N ASN A 44 -28.75 -11.57 21.52
CA ASN A 44 -28.57 -12.24 20.22
C ASN A 44 -28.08 -11.23 19.16
N TYR A 45 -26.76 -11.08 19.02
CA TYR A 45 -26.13 -10.29 17.94
C TYR A 45 -25.45 -11.20 16.91
N PHE A 46 -26.22 -11.64 15.89
CA PHE A 46 -25.72 -12.29 14.69
C PHE A 46 -26.59 -11.93 13.48
N ALA A 47 -26.40 -10.73 12.92
CA ALA A 47 -27.01 -10.31 11.65
C ALA A 47 -26.15 -9.24 10.93
N SER A 48 -25.99 -9.40 9.61
CA SER A 48 -25.58 -8.39 8.62
C SER A 48 -24.56 -7.31 9.05
N GLY A 49 -23.26 -7.62 8.94
CA GLY A 49 -22.21 -6.60 8.94
C GLY A 49 -22.10 -5.91 7.57
N GLY A 50 -22.96 -4.92 7.31
CA GLY A 50 -22.80 -4.04 6.15
C GLY A 50 -21.69 -3.02 6.37
N VAL A 51 -20.80 -2.83 5.40
CA VAL A 51 -19.82 -1.72 5.44
C VAL A 51 -20.59 -0.41 5.35
N GLY A 52 -20.58 0.36 6.45
CA GLY A 52 -21.32 1.61 6.54
C GLY A 52 -20.72 2.73 5.68
N LYS A 53 -21.44 3.85 5.62
CA LYS A 53 -21.20 4.93 4.64
C LYS A 53 -20.30 6.05 5.17
N ASN A 54 -20.00 6.07 6.46
CA ASN A 54 -19.30 7.15 7.15
C ASN A 54 -17.89 6.73 7.59
N ARG A 55 -17.04 7.72 7.92
CA ARG A 55 -15.64 7.50 8.34
C ARG A 55 -15.47 6.47 9.47
N ALA A 56 -16.33 6.51 10.48
CA ALA A 56 -16.32 5.57 11.61
C ALA A 56 -16.59 4.11 11.19
N ASP A 57 -17.32 3.88 10.11
CA ASP A 57 -17.76 2.54 9.70
C ASP A 57 -16.62 1.75 9.03
N TRP A 58 -15.84 2.43 8.17
CA TRP A 58 -14.64 1.83 7.60
C TRP A 58 -13.49 1.75 8.61
N GLN A 59 -13.37 2.71 9.54
CA GLN A 59 -12.42 2.60 10.67
C GLN A 59 -12.71 1.34 11.52
N SER A 60 -13.99 1.11 11.86
CA SER A 60 -14.42 -0.10 12.55
C SER A 60 -14.13 -1.38 11.75
N SER A 61 -14.32 -1.32 10.42
CA SER A 61 -14.03 -2.45 9.53
C SER A 61 -12.54 -2.78 9.47
N CYS A 62 -11.65 -1.77 9.38
CA CYS A 62 -10.20 -1.96 9.41
C CYS A 62 -9.72 -2.51 10.77
N ALA A 63 -10.25 -2.03 11.90
CA ALA A 63 -9.93 -2.57 13.23
C ALA A 63 -10.34 -4.07 13.37
N ILE A 64 -11.48 -4.46 12.81
CA ILE A 64 -11.92 -5.87 12.75
C ILE A 64 -10.97 -6.72 11.90
N LEU A 65 -10.40 -6.17 10.82
CA LEU A 65 -9.39 -6.85 10.00
C LEU A 65 -8.05 -6.97 10.74
N ALA A 66 -7.57 -5.90 11.38
CA ALA A 66 -6.35 -5.93 12.19
C ALA A 66 -6.41 -7.00 13.28
N SER A 67 -7.51 -7.06 14.04
CA SER A 67 -7.76 -8.11 15.04
C SER A 67 -7.68 -9.53 14.44
N LYS A 68 -8.23 -9.76 13.25
CA LYS A 68 -8.14 -11.04 12.54
C LYS A 68 -6.71 -11.38 12.12
N VAL A 69 -5.97 -10.43 11.54
CA VAL A 69 -4.57 -10.64 11.11
C VAL A 69 -3.68 -10.99 12.30
N VAL A 70 -3.79 -10.26 13.43
CA VAL A 70 -3.06 -10.56 14.67
C VAL A 70 -3.39 -11.97 15.18
N SER A 71 -4.66 -12.39 15.16
CA SER A 71 -5.04 -13.75 15.59
C SER A 71 -4.44 -14.86 14.70
N GLN A 72 -4.28 -14.61 13.39
CA GLN A 72 -3.64 -15.54 12.47
C GLN A 72 -2.13 -15.63 12.69
N GLN A 73 -1.47 -14.50 12.96
CA GLN A 73 -0.03 -14.45 13.28
C GLN A 73 0.27 -15.26 14.55
N GLN A 74 -0.44 -14.99 15.65
CA GLN A 74 -0.26 -15.71 16.93
C GLN A 74 -0.54 -17.22 16.83
N ASN A 75 -1.54 -17.63 16.04
CA ASN A 75 -1.81 -19.06 15.81
C ASN A 75 -0.70 -19.73 15.00
N THR A 76 -0.03 -19.01 14.11
CA THR A 76 1.12 -19.54 13.35
C THR A 76 2.29 -19.79 14.30
N GLU A 77 2.62 -18.83 15.17
CA GLU A 77 3.72 -18.90 16.13
C GLU A 77 3.52 -19.98 17.19
N LYS A 78 2.30 -20.14 17.73
CA LYS A 78 1.97 -21.17 18.73
C LYS A 78 2.09 -22.61 18.22
N THR A 79 2.20 -22.84 16.91
CA THR A 79 2.47 -24.17 16.32
C THR A 79 3.98 -24.48 16.18
N GLY A 80 4.85 -23.63 16.68
CA GLY A 80 6.32 -23.77 16.58
C GLY A 80 7.00 -24.65 17.65
N GLY A 81 6.27 -25.45 18.45
CA GLY A 81 6.89 -26.25 19.51
C GLY A 81 6.08 -27.46 19.97
N ALA A 82 6.80 -28.45 20.51
CA ALA A 82 6.37 -29.77 20.98
C ALA A 82 5.95 -30.78 19.89
N ASP A 83 6.68 -31.89 19.82
CA ASP A 83 6.32 -33.07 19.04
C ASP A 83 5.11 -33.79 19.63
N ASN A 84 4.15 -34.15 18.78
CA ASN A 84 3.47 -35.45 18.82
C ASN A 84 2.69 -35.69 17.52
N ILE A 85 2.93 -36.83 16.86
CA ILE A 85 2.25 -37.17 15.61
C ILE A 85 0.90 -37.82 15.92
N THR A 86 -0.19 -37.08 15.71
CA THR A 86 -1.53 -37.66 15.50
C THR A 86 -2.11 -37.11 14.21
N VAL A 87 -2.43 -38.01 13.27
CA VAL A 87 -2.89 -37.64 11.92
C VAL A 87 -4.41 -37.49 11.92
N VAL A 88 -4.89 -36.26 11.82
CA VAL A 88 -6.29 -35.96 11.50
C VAL A 88 -6.32 -34.82 10.46
N ASN A 89 -6.86 -35.11 9.28
CA ASN A 89 -7.25 -34.19 8.19
C ASN A 89 -6.34 -32.96 7.98
N GLY A 90 -5.24 -33.14 7.25
CA GLY A 90 -4.27 -32.07 7.02
C GLY A 90 -4.61 -31.12 5.87
N HIS A 91 -4.30 -29.83 6.09
CA HIS A 91 -3.95 -28.88 5.03
C HIS A 91 -2.57 -28.28 5.37
N LYS A 92 -1.52 -28.67 4.63
CA LYS A 92 -0.16 -28.09 4.72
C LYS A 92 0.47 -27.97 3.33
N THR A 93 -0.13 -27.12 2.50
CA THR A 93 0.39 -26.66 1.21
C THR A 93 0.15 -25.14 1.12
N LEU A 94 0.95 -24.42 0.34
CA LEU A 94 0.55 -23.07 -0.08
C LEU A 94 -0.55 -23.19 -1.13
N ASP A 95 -1.70 -22.57 -0.89
CA ASP A 95 -2.70 -22.34 -1.92
C ASP A 95 -2.23 -21.24 -2.88
N LEU A 96 -1.38 -21.63 -3.84
CA LEU A 96 -1.25 -20.95 -5.12
C LEU A 96 -2.59 -21.08 -5.85
N VAL A 97 -3.54 -20.20 -5.51
CA VAL A 97 -4.97 -20.18 -5.86
C VAL A 97 -5.38 -21.20 -6.94
N PRO A 98 -5.75 -22.44 -6.55
CA PRO A 98 -6.30 -23.42 -7.48
C PRO A 98 -7.70 -23.00 -7.93
N VAL A 99 -8.00 -23.08 -9.22
CA VAL A 99 -9.30 -22.66 -9.79
C VAL A 99 -10.31 -23.82 -9.74
N ASP A 100 -10.52 -24.39 -8.55
CA ASP A 100 -11.44 -25.52 -8.31
C ASP A 100 -12.30 -25.31 -7.05
N ASN A 101 -13.09 -24.24 -7.08
CA ASN A 101 -14.40 -24.13 -6.42
C ASN A 101 -15.11 -22.89 -6.99
N LEU A 102 -16.32 -23.04 -7.54
CA LEU A 102 -17.10 -21.88 -7.95
C LEU A 102 -17.47 -21.05 -6.70
N PRO A 103 -17.26 -19.73 -6.70
CA PRO A 103 -17.79 -18.88 -5.65
C PRO A 103 -19.32 -18.98 -5.65
N LYS A 104 -19.92 -18.92 -4.46
CA LYS A 104 -21.39 -18.78 -4.35
C LYS A 104 -21.82 -17.52 -5.12
N PRO A 105 -22.97 -17.53 -5.83
CA PRO A 105 -23.45 -16.35 -6.52
C PRO A 105 -23.55 -15.17 -5.56
N LEU A 106 -22.87 -14.06 -5.89
CA LEU A 106 -22.89 -12.84 -5.09
C LEU A 106 -24.34 -12.34 -4.97
N THR A 107 -24.82 -12.19 -3.75
CA THR A 107 -26.10 -11.53 -3.49
C THR A 107 -25.92 -10.02 -3.60
N ILE A 108 -27.01 -9.29 -3.82
CA ILE A 108 -26.99 -7.81 -3.85
C ILE A 108 -26.52 -7.19 -2.52
N THR A 109 -26.55 -7.97 -1.44
CA THR A 109 -26.04 -7.63 -0.10
C THR A 109 -24.55 -7.91 0.11
N ASP A 110 -23.91 -8.75 -0.72
CA ASP A 110 -22.46 -8.99 -0.68
C ASP A 110 -21.68 -7.89 -1.43
N LEU A 111 -22.37 -7.16 -2.31
CA LEU A 111 -21.83 -5.99 -2.99
C LEU A 111 -21.83 -4.79 -2.03
N SER A 112 -20.65 -4.41 -1.54
CA SER A 112 -20.44 -3.01 -1.13
C SER A 112 -20.83 -2.11 -2.29
N PRO A 113 -21.60 -1.02 -2.06
CA PRO A 113 -22.10 -0.18 -3.14
C PRO A 113 -20.93 0.35 -3.98
N ALA A 114 -21.02 0.19 -5.30
CA ALA A 114 -20.02 0.72 -6.22
C ALA A 114 -19.82 2.23 -5.94
N PRO A 115 -18.57 2.73 -5.96
CA PRO A 115 -18.26 4.09 -5.51
C PRO A 115 -19.12 5.11 -6.27
N MET A 116 -19.95 5.83 -5.51
CA MET A 116 -20.94 6.75 -6.09
C MET A 116 -20.23 7.88 -6.83
N HIS A 117 -20.78 8.30 -7.96
CA HIS A 117 -20.32 9.51 -8.66
C HIS A 117 -20.39 10.71 -7.70
N GLY A 118 -19.23 11.26 -7.34
CA GLY A 118 -19.07 12.37 -6.38
C GLY A 118 -18.59 11.97 -4.98
N ALA A 119 -18.34 10.69 -4.68
CA ALA A 119 -17.64 10.29 -3.45
C ALA A 119 -16.12 10.44 -3.59
N GLN A 120 -15.43 10.88 -2.53
CA GLN A 120 -13.96 10.91 -2.50
C GLN A 120 -13.39 9.48 -2.54
N MET A 121 -12.27 9.29 -3.24
CA MET A 121 -11.69 7.96 -3.42
C MET A 121 -11.04 7.48 -2.11
N ARG A 122 -11.42 6.29 -1.64
CA ARG A 122 -10.87 5.71 -0.40
C ARG A 122 -9.54 5.02 -0.68
N VAL A 123 -8.46 5.48 -0.03
CA VAL A 123 -7.10 4.99 -0.28
C VAL A 123 -6.51 4.43 1.01
N ALA A 124 -6.36 3.12 1.09
CA ALA A 124 -5.72 2.45 2.22
C ALA A 124 -4.19 2.65 2.20
N TYR A 125 -3.61 2.95 3.36
CA TYR A 125 -2.17 3.06 3.55
C TYR A 125 -1.77 2.40 4.87
N GLN A 126 -0.53 1.93 5.00
CA GLN A 126 -0.03 1.40 6.28
C GLN A 126 0.64 2.51 7.09
N GLY A 127 0.29 2.60 8.37
CA GLY A 127 0.73 3.65 9.31
C GLY A 127 -0.44 4.51 9.83
N VAL A 128 -0.10 5.54 10.61
CA VAL A 128 -1.03 6.53 11.18
C VAL A 128 -0.94 7.89 10.45
N PRO A 129 -1.85 8.86 10.70
CA PRO A 129 -1.77 10.18 10.05
C PRO A 129 -0.41 10.88 10.23
N GLY A 130 0.06 11.54 9.18
CA GLY A 130 1.41 12.12 9.13
C GLY A 130 2.51 11.15 8.70
N ALA A 131 2.24 9.85 8.58
CA ALA A 131 3.20 8.90 8.01
C ALA A 131 3.46 9.20 6.52
N TYR A 132 4.67 8.86 6.03
CA TYR A 132 5.03 9.03 4.62
C TYR A 132 4.08 8.29 3.65
N SER A 133 3.46 7.20 4.10
CA SER A 133 2.42 6.48 3.36
C SER A 133 1.15 7.30 3.11
N GLU A 134 0.76 8.18 4.05
CA GLU A 134 -0.37 9.11 3.87
C GLU A 134 -0.04 10.19 2.84
N ALA A 135 1.17 10.76 2.92
CA ALA A 135 1.66 11.73 1.95
C ALA A 135 1.76 11.11 0.53
N ALA A 136 2.20 9.85 0.43
CA ALA A 136 2.21 9.11 -0.83
C ALA A 136 0.79 8.84 -1.35
N ALA A 137 -0.18 8.53 -0.48
CA ALA A 137 -1.58 8.38 -0.86
C ALA A 137 -2.16 9.68 -1.44
N GLY A 138 -1.92 10.82 -0.77
CA GLY A 138 -2.35 12.14 -1.25
C GLY A 138 -1.67 12.59 -2.56
N LYS A 139 -0.38 12.24 -2.77
CA LYS A 139 0.31 12.47 -4.05
C LYS A 139 -0.23 11.56 -5.17
N ALA A 140 -0.57 10.31 -4.86
CA ALA A 140 -1.14 9.36 -5.82
C ALA A 140 -2.57 9.72 -6.24
N TYR A 141 -3.37 10.19 -5.31
CA TYR A 141 -4.79 10.49 -5.47
C TYR A 141 -5.12 11.79 -4.72
N PRO A 142 -5.03 12.96 -5.38
CA PRO A 142 -5.46 14.23 -4.79
C PRO A 142 -6.90 14.17 -4.29
N GLU A 143 -7.17 14.83 -3.17
CA GLU A 143 -8.48 14.87 -2.50
C GLU A 143 -9.03 13.47 -2.10
N CYS A 144 -8.16 12.47 -1.89
CA CYS A 144 -8.57 11.14 -1.40
C CYS A 144 -8.97 11.12 0.08
N ASP A 145 -9.89 10.22 0.42
CA ASP A 145 -10.17 9.82 1.80
C ASP A 145 -9.11 8.78 2.22
N ALA A 146 -8.05 9.25 2.87
CA ALA A 146 -6.94 8.39 3.30
C ALA A 146 -7.35 7.53 4.51
N ILE A 147 -7.20 6.20 4.38
CA ILE A 147 -7.58 5.18 5.36
C ILE A 147 -6.30 4.61 5.99
N PRO A 148 -5.95 4.98 7.24
CA PRO A 148 -4.84 4.34 7.97
C PRO A 148 -5.15 2.86 8.25
N CYS A 149 -4.12 2.04 8.24
CA CYS A 149 -4.17 0.60 8.53
C CYS A 149 -2.92 0.19 9.31
N ASP A 150 -3.09 -0.53 10.42
CA ASP A 150 -1.99 -0.87 11.34
C ASP A 150 -0.90 -1.73 10.64
N GLN A 151 -1.33 -2.70 9.82
CA GLN A 151 -0.47 -3.66 9.13
C GLN A 151 -0.74 -3.67 7.62
N PHE A 152 0.28 -4.03 6.82
CA PHE A 152 0.17 -4.10 5.36
C PHE A 152 -0.95 -5.04 4.90
N GLU A 153 -1.11 -6.19 5.56
CA GLU A 153 -2.20 -7.15 5.32
C GLU A 153 -3.58 -6.51 5.37
N VAL A 154 -3.80 -5.57 6.30
CA VAL A 154 -5.09 -4.89 6.48
C VAL A 154 -5.36 -3.96 5.29
N ALA A 155 -4.34 -3.28 4.76
CA ALA A 155 -4.49 -2.46 3.56
C ALA A 155 -4.77 -3.29 2.30
N PHE A 156 -4.15 -4.46 2.13
CA PHE A 156 -4.48 -5.40 1.06
C PHE A 156 -5.93 -5.92 1.20
N GLN A 157 -6.31 -6.38 2.39
CA GLN A 157 -7.66 -6.90 2.66
C GLN A 157 -8.74 -5.83 2.54
N ALA A 158 -8.47 -4.58 2.91
CA ALA A 158 -9.41 -3.47 2.75
C ALA A 158 -9.74 -3.22 1.26
N VAL A 159 -8.78 -3.39 0.36
CA VAL A 159 -9.02 -3.29 -1.09
C VAL A 159 -9.73 -4.53 -1.63
N GLU A 160 -9.39 -5.75 -1.21
CA GLU A 160 -10.10 -6.96 -1.67
C GLU A 160 -11.57 -7.00 -1.17
N LEU A 161 -11.84 -6.49 0.03
CA LEU A 161 -13.16 -6.46 0.67
C LEU A 161 -13.95 -5.16 0.43
N TRP A 162 -13.54 -4.32 -0.53
CA TRP A 162 -14.23 -3.09 -0.96
C TRP A 162 -14.41 -2.00 0.12
N ILE A 163 -13.72 -2.12 1.26
CA ILE A 163 -13.63 -1.11 2.33
C ILE A 163 -12.80 0.10 1.85
N ALA A 164 -11.80 -0.15 1.01
CA ALA A 164 -11.05 0.87 0.26
C ALA A 164 -11.18 0.64 -1.25
N ASP A 165 -10.97 1.69 -2.04
CA ASP A 165 -11.02 1.64 -3.51
C ASP A 165 -9.62 1.42 -4.12
N ARG A 166 -8.58 1.84 -3.40
CA ARG A 166 -7.16 1.67 -3.72
C ARG A 166 -6.35 1.42 -2.45
N ALA A 167 -5.12 0.94 -2.62
CA ALA A 167 -4.10 1.08 -1.59
C ALA A 167 -2.85 1.76 -2.18
N VAL A 168 -2.07 2.44 -1.34
CA VAL A 168 -0.76 2.99 -1.71
C VAL A 168 0.26 2.51 -0.68
N LEU A 169 1.16 1.62 -1.10
CA LEU A 169 2.07 0.90 -0.22
C LEU A 169 3.52 1.00 -0.69
N PRO A 170 4.49 1.18 0.22
CA PRO A 170 5.90 1.27 -0.14
C PRO A 170 6.46 -0.10 -0.52
N VAL A 171 7.26 -0.16 -1.59
CA VAL A 171 7.92 -1.38 -2.06
C VAL A 171 9.43 -1.32 -1.98
N GLU A 172 10.01 -0.11 -1.93
CA GLU A 172 11.44 0.12 -2.07
C GLU A 172 11.83 1.49 -1.51
N ASN A 173 12.97 1.58 -0.83
CA ASN A 173 13.56 2.82 -0.35
C ASN A 173 15.04 2.85 -0.78
N SER A 174 15.54 4.02 -1.21
CA SER A 174 16.92 4.14 -1.75
C SER A 174 18.01 3.71 -0.77
N LEU A 175 17.78 3.84 0.54
CA LEU A 175 18.74 3.49 1.59
C LEU A 175 18.45 2.11 2.22
N GLY A 176 17.18 1.73 2.35
CA GLY A 176 16.75 0.46 2.97
C GLY A 176 16.55 -0.72 2.01
N GLY A 177 16.57 -0.49 0.70
CA GLY A 177 16.27 -1.50 -0.32
C GLY A 177 14.78 -1.88 -0.38
N SER A 178 14.51 -3.11 -0.79
CA SER A 178 13.14 -3.60 -1.03
C SER A 178 12.38 -3.99 0.24
N ILE A 179 11.13 -3.57 0.34
CA ILE A 179 10.19 -3.95 1.40
C ILE A 179 9.53 -5.28 1.01
N HIS A 180 10.27 -6.38 1.23
CA HIS A 180 9.88 -7.73 0.80
C HIS A 180 8.49 -8.19 1.25
N ARG A 181 7.96 -7.65 2.36
CA ARG A 181 6.63 -8.03 2.85
C ARG A 181 5.53 -7.67 1.84
N ASN A 182 5.65 -6.53 1.17
CA ASN A 182 4.64 -6.08 0.21
C ASN A 182 4.73 -6.82 -1.14
N TYR A 183 5.94 -7.25 -1.53
CA TYR A 183 6.11 -8.20 -2.64
C TYR A 183 5.53 -9.59 -2.31
N ASP A 184 5.80 -10.12 -1.12
CA ASP A 184 5.27 -11.40 -0.65
C ASP A 184 3.72 -11.37 -0.48
N LEU A 185 3.13 -10.18 -0.25
CA LEU A 185 1.67 -9.96 -0.23
C LEU A 185 1.08 -9.79 -1.64
N LEU A 186 1.74 -9.06 -2.54
CA LEU A 186 1.35 -8.96 -3.96
C LEU A 186 1.20 -10.34 -4.62
N LEU A 187 2.03 -11.31 -4.25
CA LEU A 187 1.89 -12.70 -4.71
C LEU A 187 0.63 -13.41 -4.20
N ARG A 188 0.20 -13.13 -2.96
CA ARG A 188 -0.93 -13.80 -2.29
C ARG A 188 -2.28 -13.22 -2.68
N HIS A 189 -2.35 -11.90 -2.77
CA HIS A 189 -3.57 -11.16 -3.05
C HIS A 189 -3.80 -10.99 -4.56
N ARG A 190 -5.07 -10.89 -4.97
CA ARG A 190 -5.48 -10.74 -6.38
C ARG A 190 -5.57 -9.26 -6.77
N LEU A 191 -4.63 -8.46 -6.29
CA LEU A 191 -4.46 -7.06 -6.65
C LEU A 191 -3.44 -6.87 -7.77
N HIS A 192 -3.57 -5.74 -8.46
CA HIS A 192 -2.71 -5.31 -9.55
C HIS A 192 -2.07 -3.95 -9.25
N ILE A 193 -0.83 -3.75 -9.70
CA ILE A 193 -0.17 -2.44 -9.69
C ILE A 193 -0.73 -1.61 -10.84
N VAL A 194 -1.29 -0.44 -10.52
CA VAL A 194 -1.95 0.49 -11.46
C VAL A 194 -1.23 1.85 -11.59
N GLY A 195 -0.15 2.03 -10.85
CA GLY A 195 0.70 3.23 -10.86
C GLY A 195 1.82 3.09 -9.82
N GLU A 196 2.79 3.99 -9.86
CA GLU A 196 3.80 4.16 -8.82
C GLU A 196 3.91 5.64 -8.43
N VAL A 197 4.45 5.90 -7.24
CA VAL A 197 4.76 7.23 -6.72
C VAL A 197 6.11 7.22 -6.03
N GLN A 198 6.97 8.17 -6.35
CA GLN A 198 8.24 8.42 -5.66
C GLN A 198 8.07 9.58 -4.68
N LEU A 199 8.45 9.38 -3.42
CA LEU A 199 8.35 10.39 -2.36
C LEU A 199 9.71 10.56 -1.66
N PRO A 200 10.31 11.76 -1.70
CA PRO A 200 11.46 12.09 -0.86
C PRO A 200 11.12 11.99 0.63
N VAL A 201 12.05 11.48 1.44
CA VAL A 201 11.89 11.25 2.88
C VAL A 201 12.76 12.26 3.63
N HIS A 202 12.11 13.30 4.15
CA HIS A 202 12.73 14.37 4.93
C HIS A 202 12.37 14.18 6.41
N HIS A 203 13.33 13.70 7.19
CA HIS A 203 13.18 13.43 8.62
C HIS A 203 13.44 14.68 9.45
N CYS A 204 12.52 14.98 10.36
CA CYS A 204 12.59 16.10 11.29
C CYS A 204 12.76 15.56 12.72
N LEU A 205 13.57 16.24 13.55
CA LEU A 205 13.64 16.00 14.99
C LEU A 205 12.54 16.80 15.68
N LEU A 206 11.53 16.12 16.23
CA LEU A 206 10.35 16.73 16.82
C LEU A 206 10.33 16.64 18.33
N ALA A 207 9.89 17.70 19.01
CA ALA A 207 9.63 17.70 20.46
C ALA A 207 8.46 18.62 20.81
N LEU A 208 7.99 18.57 22.06
CA LEU A 208 6.90 19.43 22.52
C LEU A 208 7.27 20.93 22.46
N PRO A 209 6.29 21.82 22.24
CA PRO A 209 6.52 23.26 22.25
C PRO A 209 7.23 23.74 23.52
N GLY A 210 8.32 24.49 23.33
CA GLY A 210 9.15 25.02 24.42
C GLY A 210 10.23 24.08 24.97
N VAL A 211 10.29 22.82 24.54
CA VAL A 211 11.44 21.93 24.82
C VAL A 211 12.65 22.44 24.02
N ARG A 212 13.83 22.47 24.66
CA ARG A 212 15.11 22.79 24.01
C ARG A 212 15.96 21.52 23.87
N LYS A 213 16.85 21.49 22.88
CA LYS A 213 17.65 20.31 22.51
C LYS A 213 18.45 19.75 23.71
N GLU A 214 18.97 20.65 24.55
CA GLU A 214 19.79 20.32 25.72
C GLU A 214 19.05 19.56 26.84
N TYR A 215 17.71 19.48 26.79
CA TYR A 215 16.90 18.72 27.76
C TYR A 215 16.45 17.35 27.24
N ILE A 216 16.82 16.98 26.02
CA ILE A 216 16.42 15.72 25.41
C ILE A 216 17.44 14.64 25.74
N ASN A 217 16.97 13.59 26.42
CA ASN A 217 17.74 12.43 26.84
C ASN A 217 17.45 11.20 25.96
N ARG A 218 16.35 11.23 25.20
CA ARG A 218 15.89 10.10 24.39
C ARG A 218 15.33 10.54 23.03
N VAL A 219 15.50 9.70 22.01
CA VAL A 219 14.90 9.85 20.69
C VAL A 219 14.20 8.55 20.29
N ILE A 220 12.94 8.65 19.86
CA ILE A 220 12.14 7.50 19.39
C ILE A 220 11.76 7.60 17.91
N SER A 221 11.82 6.47 17.19
CA SER A 221 11.28 6.33 15.83
C SER A 221 11.32 4.86 15.36
N HIS A 222 10.87 4.62 14.14
CA HIS A 222 11.08 3.35 13.43
C HIS A 222 12.59 3.03 13.29
N PRO A 223 13.04 1.77 13.49
CA PRO A 223 14.45 1.39 13.40
C PRO A 223 15.21 1.93 12.18
N GLN A 224 14.57 1.91 11.00
CA GLN A 224 15.17 2.42 9.77
C GLN A 224 15.38 3.94 9.80
N ALA A 225 14.47 4.71 10.42
CA ALA A 225 14.62 6.16 10.55
C ALA A 225 15.70 6.52 11.59
N LEU A 226 15.81 5.76 12.69
CA LEU A 226 16.90 5.91 13.66
C LEU A 226 18.27 5.64 13.00
N ALA A 227 18.38 4.58 12.19
CA ALA A 227 19.62 4.25 11.46
C ALA A 227 19.94 5.27 10.36
N GLN A 228 18.92 5.85 9.70
CA GLN A 228 19.08 6.90 8.69
C GLN A 228 19.50 8.28 9.25
N CYS A 229 19.55 8.46 10.58
CA CYS A 229 19.89 9.75 11.21
C CYS A 229 21.00 9.61 12.28
N GLU A 230 21.69 8.46 12.34
CA GLU A 230 22.65 8.13 13.40
C GLU A 230 23.82 9.13 13.46
N LEU A 231 24.43 9.46 12.31
CA LEU A 231 25.58 10.35 12.27
C LEU A 231 25.15 11.77 12.65
N THR A 232 23.96 12.21 12.23
CA THR A 232 23.47 13.57 12.47
C THR A 232 22.96 13.77 13.89
N LEU A 233 22.30 12.78 14.50
CA LEU A 233 22.05 12.77 15.96
C LEU A 233 23.35 12.91 16.74
N THR A 234 24.40 12.19 16.33
CA THR A 234 25.71 12.22 16.99
C THR A 234 26.41 13.58 16.81
N LYS A 235 26.36 14.18 15.60
CA LYS A 235 26.88 15.54 15.32
C LYS A 235 26.17 16.64 16.13
N LEU A 236 24.88 16.46 16.45
CA LEU A 236 24.10 17.41 17.25
C LEU A 236 24.50 17.45 18.74
N GLY A 237 25.46 16.63 19.18
CA GLY A 237 25.88 16.53 20.59
C GLY A 237 24.84 15.83 21.48
N LEU A 238 23.78 15.28 20.89
CA LEU A 238 22.73 14.54 21.56
C LEU A 238 23.25 13.14 21.91
N ASN A 239 23.84 13.00 23.08
CA ASN A 239 24.25 11.69 23.65
C ASN A 239 23.03 10.95 24.22
N VAL A 240 22.03 10.73 23.36
CA VAL A 240 20.67 10.31 23.70
C VAL A 240 20.44 8.82 23.49
N THR A 241 19.62 8.23 24.36
CA THR A 241 19.10 6.87 24.17
C THR A 241 18.23 6.83 22.91
N ARG A 242 18.53 5.93 21.98
CA ARG A 242 17.70 5.70 20.79
C ARG A 242 16.80 4.49 21.05
N GLU A 243 15.49 4.69 21.06
CA GLU A 243 14.49 3.65 21.37
C GLU A 243 13.59 3.40 20.16
N ALA A 244 13.48 2.14 19.74
CA ALA A 244 12.76 1.73 18.55
C ALA A 244 11.26 1.57 18.83
N VAL A 245 10.42 2.08 17.92
CA VAL A 245 8.97 1.91 17.91
C VAL A 245 8.49 1.53 16.50
N ASP A 246 7.24 1.10 16.34
CA ASP A 246 6.77 0.49 15.09
C ASP A 246 6.55 1.48 13.91
N ASP A 247 6.32 2.77 14.18
CA ASP A 247 6.16 3.80 13.13
C ASP A 247 6.75 5.17 13.52
N THR A 248 7.15 5.91 12.49
CA THR A 248 7.64 7.30 12.54
C THR A 248 6.59 8.32 13.00
N ALA A 249 5.36 8.28 12.50
CA ALA A 249 4.32 9.22 12.91
C ALA A 249 3.68 8.80 14.23
N GLY A 250 3.54 7.50 14.49
CA GLY A 250 3.19 6.96 15.81
C GLY A 250 4.18 7.38 16.91
N ALA A 251 5.46 7.54 16.59
CA ALA A 251 6.46 8.10 17.52
C ALA A 251 6.14 9.56 17.91
N ALA A 252 5.73 10.38 16.94
CA ALA A 252 5.33 11.77 17.18
C ALA A 252 4.02 11.85 17.99
N GLU A 253 3.03 11.04 17.62
CA GLU A 253 1.78 10.89 18.37
C GLU A 253 2.04 10.50 19.83
N PHE A 254 2.93 9.55 20.07
CA PHE A 254 3.28 9.08 21.41
C PHE A 254 3.95 10.16 22.27
N VAL A 255 4.86 10.96 21.72
CA VAL A 255 5.48 12.11 22.42
C VAL A 255 4.42 13.16 22.79
N ALA A 256 3.51 13.47 21.85
CA ALA A 256 2.44 14.44 22.07
C ALA A 256 1.44 13.96 23.14
N ALA A 257 0.86 12.76 22.96
CA ALA A 257 -0.18 12.21 23.81
C ALA A 257 0.28 11.98 25.27
N ASN A 258 1.55 11.62 25.48
CA ASN A 258 2.12 11.38 26.81
C ASN A 258 2.84 12.62 27.40
N ASN A 259 2.86 13.76 26.70
CA ASN A 259 3.49 15.01 27.15
C ASN A 259 4.97 14.82 27.57
N LEU A 260 5.72 14.01 26.81
CA LEU A 260 7.12 13.64 27.09
C LEU A 260 8.08 14.80 26.77
N ARG A 261 8.62 15.46 27.80
CA ARG A 261 9.50 16.63 27.66
C ARG A 261 11.01 16.32 27.61
N ASP A 262 11.38 15.07 27.87
CA ASP A 262 12.75 14.54 27.82
C ASP A 262 13.04 13.74 26.53
N THR A 263 12.01 13.57 25.68
CA THR A 263 12.00 12.63 24.56
C THR A 263 11.60 13.36 23.28
N ALA A 264 12.40 13.21 22.22
CA ALA A 264 12.02 13.61 20.87
C ALA A 264 11.54 12.42 20.03
N ALA A 265 10.79 12.71 18.96
CA ALA A 265 10.50 11.77 17.89
C ALA A 265 11.30 12.12 16.63
N ILE A 266 11.61 11.14 15.79
CA ILE A 266 11.97 11.38 14.37
C ILE A 266 10.77 11.03 13.51
N ALA A 267 10.23 12.01 12.79
CA ALA A 267 9.06 11.86 11.93
C ALA A 267 9.08 12.89 10.79
N SER A 268 8.02 12.93 9.98
CA SER A 268 7.84 13.96 8.96
C SER A 268 7.47 15.32 9.58
N ALA A 269 7.73 16.42 8.86
CA ALA A 269 7.21 17.75 9.23
C ALA A 269 5.67 17.74 9.35
N ARG A 270 4.98 16.93 8.55
CA ARG A 270 3.51 16.78 8.59
C ARG A 270 3.02 16.16 9.92
N ALA A 271 3.77 15.24 10.51
CA ALA A 271 3.47 14.73 11.85
C ALA A 271 3.64 15.82 12.91
N ALA A 272 4.60 16.75 12.74
CA ALA A 272 4.76 17.88 13.65
C ALA A 272 3.52 18.80 13.66
N GLU A 273 3.01 19.14 12.48
CA GLU A 273 1.77 19.93 12.32
C GLU A 273 0.57 19.24 12.97
N LEU A 274 0.38 17.95 12.70
CA LEU A 274 -0.78 17.17 13.15
C LEU A 274 -0.81 16.97 14.67
N TYR A 275 0.35 16.73 15.28
CA TYR A 275 0.48 16.42 16.71
C TYR A 275 0.92 17.62 17.57
N GLY A 276 1.01 18.83 16.98
CA GLY A 276 1.32 20.07 17.69
C GLY A 276 2.74 20.13 18.25
N LEU A 277 3.70 19.50 17.57
CA LEU A 277 5.11 19.46 17.98
C LEU A 277 5.94 20.55 17.28
N ASN A 278 6.98 21.03 17.95
CA ASN A 278 8.00 21.88 17.35
C ASN A 278 9.05 21.02 16.64
N ILE A 279 9.39 21.41 15.41
CA ILE A 279 10.61 20.95 14.72
C ILE A 279 11.81 21.62 15.41
N LEU A 280 12.69 20.82 16.02
CA LEU A 280 13.94 21.29 16.62
C LEU A 280 15.08 21.33 15.60
N ALA A 281 15.10 20.38 14.67
CA ALA A 281 16.01 20.33 13.54
C ALA A 281 15.27 19.68 12.37
N ASP A 282 15.39 20.28 11.18
CA ASP A 282 14.86 19.72 9.94
C ASP A 282 15.98 19.03 9.14
N GLY A 283 15.61 18.17 8.20
CA GLY A 283 16.55 17.49 7.29
C GLY A 283 17.62 16.64 8.00
N ILE A 284 17.27 15.97 9.10
CA ILE A 284 18.25 15.25 9.95
C ILE A 284 18.69 13.88 9.42
N GLN A 285 18.21 13.47 8.24
CA GLN A 285 18.72 12.28 7.56
C GLN A 285 20.18 12.43 7.11
N ASP A 286 20.97 11.37 7.25
CA ASP A 286 22.40 11.36 6.94
C ASP A 286 22.72 11.38 5.43
N ASP A 287 21.72 11.07 4.60
CA ASP A 287 21.76 11.16 3.13
C ASP A 287 20.50 11.85 2.61
N SER A 288 20.66 12.93 1.85
CA SER A 288 19.57 13.74 1.29
C SER A 288 18.90 13.11 0.06
N SER A 289 19.43 12.01 -0.49
CA SER A 289 18.86 11.22 -1.59
C SER A 289 17.91 10.10 -1.11
N ASN A 290 17.41 10.20 0.12
CA ASN A 290 16.43 9.28 0.71
C ASN A 290 15.06 9.40 0.00
N ILE A 291 14.73 8.41 -0.85
CA ILE A 291 13.48 8.37 -1.63
C ILE A 291 12.82 7.01 -1.40
N THR A 292 11.52 7.02 -1.10
CA THR A 292 10.69 5.81 -1.04
C THR A 292 9.78 5.74 -2.26
N ARG A 293 9.79 4.57 -2.92
CA ARG A 293 8.92 4.22 -4.03
C ARG A 293 7.72 3.43 -3.51
N PHE A 294 6.53 3.96 -3.78
CA PHE A 294 5.23 3.39 -3.48
C PHE A 294 4.57 2.86 -4.75
N VAL A 295 3.76 1.82 -4.61
CA VAL A 295 2.87 1.31 -5.67
C VAL A 295 1.42 1.59 -5.33
N MET A 296 0.67 1.98 -6.36
CA MET A 296 -0.78 2.16 -6.31
C MET A 296 -1.43 0.82 -6.68
N LEU A 297 -2.26 0.26 -5.81
CA LEU A 297 -2.89 -1.05 -5.96
C LEU A 297 -4.39 -0.95 -6.19
N ALA A 298 -4.94 -1.81 -7.04
CA ALA A 298 -6.37 -1.94 -7.31
C ALA A 298 -6.81 -3.40 -7.51
N ARG A 299 -8.12 -3.65 -7.41
CA ARG A 299 -8.75 -4.96 -7.70
C ARG A 299 -8.67 -5.35 -9.18
N GLU A 300 -8.62 -4.38 -10.08
CA GLU A 300 -8.58 -4.56 -11.53
C GLU A 300 -7.31 -3.91 -12.11
N PRO A 301 -6.65 -4.52 -13.12
CA PRO A 301 -5.55 -3.88 -13.81
C PRO A 301 -6.06 -2.74 -14.71
N ILE A 302 -5.25 -1.69 -14.90
CA ILE A 302 -5.56 -0.69 -15.92
C ILE A 302 -5.33 -1.28 -17.33
N ILE A 303 -6.05 -0.75 -18.32
CA ILE A 303 -5.79 -1.05 -19.73
C ILE A 303 -4.44 -0.40 -20.10
N PRO A 304 -3.41 -1.19 -20.48
CA PRO A 304 -2.09 -0.65 -20.81
C PRO A 304 -2.13 0.24 -22.05
N ARG A 305 -1.27 1.26 -22.10
CA ARG A 305 -1.20 2.22 -23.21
C ARG A 305 0.24 2.53 -23.58
N THR A 306 0.43 3.17 -24.72
CA THR A 306 1.71 3.74 -25.18
C THR A 306 1.65 5.28 -25.22
N ASP A 307 0.70 5.89 -24.48
CA ASP A 307 0.45 7.34 -24.47
C ASP A 307 1.48 8.14 -23.64
N ARG A 308 2.31 7.45 -22.84
CA ARG A 308 3.38 8.00 -21.98
C ARG A 308 4.38 6.88 -21.60
N PRO A 309 5.47 7.16 -20.86
CA PRO A 309 6.34 6.13 -20.31
C PRO A 309 5.59 5.17 -19.37
N PHE A 310 5.73 3.86 -19.61
CA PHE A 310 5.12 2.78 -18.85
C PHE A 310 6.20 1.84 -18.32
N LYS A 311 5.94 1.27 -17.14
CA LYS A 311 6.71 0.21 -16.50
C LYS A 311 5.82 -1.01 -16.34
N THR A 312 6.39 -2.21 -16.50
CA THR A 312 5.70 -3.47 -16.24
C THR A 312 6.47 -4.24 -15.19
N SER A 313 5.77 -4.61 -14.11
CA SER A 313 6.29 -5.44 -13.03
C SER A 313 5.89 -6.89 -13.25
N ILE A 314 6.86 -7.79 -13.22
CA ILE A 314 6.65 -9.24 -13.27
C ILE A 314 7.31 -9.92 -12.09
N VAL A 315 6.80 -11.11 -11.77
CA VAL A 315 7.46 -12.07 -10.90
C VAL A 315 7.46 -13.44 -11.57
N PHE A 316 8.60 -14.11 -11.58
CA PHE A 316 8.75 -15.44 -12.17
C PHE A 316 9.53 -16.39 -11.26
N ALA A 317 9.36 -17.69 -11.46
CA ALA A 317 10.13 -18.74 -10.79
C ALA A 317 10.48 -19.87 -11.76
N HIS A 318 11.43 -20.71 -11.34
CA HIS A 318 11.90 -21.85 -12.12
C HIS A 318 12.41 -22.99 -11.23
N ASP A 319 12.06 -24.22 -11.58
CA ASP A 319 12.28 -25.39 -10.72
C ASP A 319 13.73 -25.93 -10.76
N LYS A 320 14.48 -25.71 -11.85
CA LYS A 320 15.71 -26.46 -12.16
C LYS A 320 16.83 -25.66 -12.83
N GLY A 321 17.64 -25.00 -12.01
CA GLY A 321 18.98 -24.52 -12.41
C GLY A 321 19.08 -23.01 -12.63
N THR A 322 20.31 -22.50 -12.58
CA THR A 322 20.63 -21.06 -12.47
C THR A 322 20.61 -20.31 -13.81
N SER A 323 20.73 -21.01 -14.94
CA SER A 323 20.81 -20.39 -16.27
C SER A 323 19.51 -19.74 -16.75
N VAL A 324 18.37 -20.02 -16.11
CA VAL A 324 17.08 -19.38 -16.43
C VAL A 324 17.16 -17.86 -16.34
N LEU A 325 17.90 -17.31 -15.36
CA LEU A 325 18.01 -15.86 -15.18
C LEU A 325 18.66 -15.21 -16.40
N PHE A 326 19.75 -15.79 -16.89
CA PHE A 326 20.41 -15.33 -18.10
C PHE A 326 19.49 -15.39 -19.33
N LYS A 327 18.67 -16.45 -19.47
CA LYS A 327 17.69 -16.55 -20.56
C LYS A 327 16.64 -15.44 -20.49
N VAL A 328 16.05 -15.22 -19.31
CA VAL A 328 15.03 -14.18 -19.09
C VAL A 328 15.60 -12.79 -19.36
N LEU A 329 16.80 -12.48 -18.85
CA LEU A 329 17.52 -11.24 -19.16
C LEU A 329 17.76 -11.07 -20.67
N SER A 330 18.14 -12.16 -21.36
CA SER A 330 18.38 -12.14 -22.82
C SER A 330 17.13 -11.81 -23.62
N ALA A 331 15.96 -12.34 -23.23
CA ALA A 331 14.68 -12.09 -23.90
C ALA A 331 14.33 -10.59 -23.95
N PHE A 332 14.61 -9.84 -22.87
CA PHE A 332 14.46 -8.38 -22.84
C PHE A 332 15.58 -7.66 -23.58
N ALA A 333 16.84 -8.05 -23.38
CA ALA A 333 18.01 -7.41 -23.97
C ALA A 333 17.99 -7.44 -25.50
N PHE A 334 17.69 -8.59 -26.13
CA PHE A 334 17.60 -8.70 -27.60
C PHE A 334 16.46 -7.88 -28.21
N ARG A 335 15.50 -7.41 -27.40
CA ARG A 335 14.39 -6.53 -27.82
C ARG A 335 14.63 -5.05 -27.43
N ASN A 336 15.81 -4.73 -26.91
CA ASN A 336 16.19 -3.41 -26.39
C ASN A 336 15.22 -2.87 -25.31
N ILE A 337 14.80 -3.73 -24.38
CA ILE A 337 13.92 -3.36 -23.26
C ILE A 337 14.80 -3.20 -22.01
N SER A 338 14.82 -1.99 -21.44
CA SER A 338 15.53 -1.68 -20.20
C SER A 338 14.86 -2.36 -19.00
N LEU A 339 15.67 -2.87 -18.08
CA LEU A 339 15.21 -3.36 -16.78
C LEU A 339 15.56 -2.30 -15.72
N THR A 340 14.56 -1.86 -14.95
CA THR A 340 14.73 -0.88 -13.87
C THR A 340 14.76 -1.51 -12.47
N LYS A 341 14.36 -2.79 -12.34
CA LYS A 341 14.57 -3.58 -11.12
C LYS A 341 14.86 -5.03 -11.45
N ILE A 342 15.74 -5.66 -10.67
CA ILE A 342 15.90 -7.12 -10.60
C ILE A 342 16.20 -7.52 -9.15
N GLU A 343 15.47 -8.49 -8.61
CA GLU A 343 15.67 -8.98 -7.25
C GLU A 343 15.33 -10.47 -7.11
N SER A 344 16.19 -11.23 -6.45
CA SER A 344 15.98 -12.66 -6.19
C SER A 344 15.57 -12.93 -4.74
N ARG A 345 14.64 -13.86 -4.55
CA ARG A 345 14.03 -14.21 -3.26
C ARG A 345 13.89 -15.73 -3.15
N PRO A 346 14.50 -16.40 -2.15
CA PRO A 346 14.30 -17.83 -1.95
C PRO A 346 12.86 -18.11 -1.49
N HIS A 347 12.25 -19.17 -1.98
CA HIS A 347 10.86 -19.50 -1.69
C HIS A 347 10.70 -19.95 -0.23
N ARG A 348 10.11 -19.07 0.59
CA ARG A 348 9.94 -19.22 2.05
C ARG A 348 9.37 -20.58 2.52
N ASN A 349 8.66 -21.31 1.65
CA ASN A 349 7.99 -22.57 1.98
C ASN A 349 8.80 -23.83 1.59
N ARG A 350 10.02 -23.70 1.08
CA ARG A 350 11.03 -24.77 1.05
C ARG A 350 12.37 -24.32 1.66
N PRO A 351 12.39 -23.86 2.93
CA PRO A 351 13.61 -23.39 3.58
C PRO A 351 14.43 -24.58 4.07
N ILE A 352 15.44 -24.97 3.28
CA ILE A 352 16.43 -26.01 3.61
C ILE A 352 15.86 -27.44 3.61
N ARG A 353 16.70 -28.40 3.20
CA ARG A 353 16.60 -29.80 3.66
C ARG A 353 17.88 -30.14 4.39
N LEU A 354 17.78 -30.87 5.48
CA LEU A 354 18.91 -31.60 6.03
C LEU A 354 19.41 -32.61 4.97
N VAL A 355 20.71 -32.88 4.99
CA VAL A 355 21.25 -34.08 4.33
C VAL A 355 20.87 -35.25 5.23
N ASP A 356 20.06 -36.19 4.73
CA ASP A 356 19.78 -37.42 5.46
C ASP A 356 21.11 -38.18 5.69
N ASP A 357 21.31 -38.77 6.87
CA ASP A 357 22.60 -39.35 7.33
C ASP A 357 23.19 -40.44 6.40
N ALA A 358 22.42 -40.91 5.42
CA ALA A 358 22.85 -41.82 4.37
C ALA A 358 23.81 -41.20 3.33
N ASN A 359 23.97 -39.87 3.29
CA ASN A 359 24.96 -39.16 2.45
C ASN A 359 24.80 -39.36 0.92
N VAL A 360 23.67 -39.91 0.46
CA VAL A 360 23.33 -40.17 -0.96
C VAL A 360 22.06 -39.40 -1.34
N GLY A 361 22.23 -38.13 -1.71
CA GLY A 361 21.13 -37.30 -2.20
C GLY A 361 21.64 -36.16 -3.07
N THR A 362 21.05 -35.97 -4.25
CA THR A 362 21.33 -34.80 -5.10
C THR A 362 20.75 -33.56 -4.44
N ALA A 363 21.60 -32.54 -4.21
CA ALA A 363 21.19 -31.29 -3.57
C ALA A 363 20.02 -30.62 -4.30
N LYS A 364 18.83 -30.65 -3.70
CA LYS A 364 17.69 -29.87 -4.19
C LYS A 364 17.95 -28.40 -3.90
N HIS A 365 18.04 -27.62 -4.98
CA HIS A 365 18.37 -26.20 -4.91
C HIS A 365 17.20 -25.41 -4.31
N PHE A 366 17.49 -24.22 -3.76
CA PHE A 366 16.43 -23.27 -3.43
C PHE A 366 15.64 -22.91 -4.68
N GLU A 367 14.31 -23.05 -4.64
CA GLU A 367 13.42 -22.43 -5.61
C GLU A 367 13.49 -20.91 -5.41
N TYR A 368 13.94 -20.18 -6.43
CA TYR A 368 14.01 -18.72 -6.40
C TYR A 368 12.85 -18.12 -7.18
N MET A 369 12.20 -17.13 -6.56
CA MET A 369 11.36 -16.15 -7.24
C MET A 369 12.22 -14.95 -7.60
N PHE A 370 12.02 -14.42 -8.80
CA PHE A 370 12.68 -13.22 -9.30
C PHE A 370 11.62 -12.16 -9.58
N TYR A 371 11.75 -10.99 -8.96
CA TYR A 371 10.95 -9.81 -9.25
C TYR A 371 11.73 -8.94 -10.23
N VAL A 372 11.07 -8.53 -11.32
CA VAL A 372 11.69 -7.69 -12.37
C VAL A 372 10.72 -6.59 -12.78
N ASP A 373 11.22 -5.36 -12.81
CA ASP A 373 10.53 -4.22 -13.42
C ASP A 373 11.25 -3.85 -14.72
N PHE A 374 10.47 -3.57 -15.77
CA PHE A 374 11.01 -3.19 -17.08
C PHE A 374 10.24 -2.06 -17.76
N ASP A 375 10.96 -1.26 -18.53
CA ASP A 375 10.47 0.01 -19.10
C ASP A 375 9.77 -0.21 -20.44
N ALA A 376 8.67 -0.96 -20.41
CA ALA A 376 7.75 -1.08 -21.52
C ALA A 376 6.30 -1.28 -21.04
N SER A 377 5.36 -0.90 -21.91
CA SER A 377 3.93 -1.19 -21.73
C SER A 377 3.59 -2.58 -22.21
N MET A 378 2.62 -3.24 -21.58
CA MET A 378 2.00 -4.47 -22.10
C MET A 378 1.23 -4.26 -23.41
N ALA A 379 1.07 -3.01 -23.87
CA ALA A 379 0.59 -2.69 -25.22
C ALA A 379 1.71 -2.67 -26.29
N ASP A 380 2.99 -2.76 -25.92
CA ASP A 380 4.10 -2.92 -26.87
C ASP A 380 4.26 -4.39 -27.27
N VAL A 381 4.21 -4.67 -28.57
CA VAL A 381 4.45 -6.00 -29.15
C VAL A 381 5.83 -6.55 -28.76
N ARG A 382 6.83 -5.69 -28.54
CA ARG A 382 8.15 -6.10 -28.02
C ARG A 382 8.04 -6.68 -26.62
N ALA A 383 7.27 -6.06 -25.72
CA ALA A 383 7.06 -6.55 -24.36
C ALA A 383 6.26 -7.86 -24.36
N GLN A 384 5.21 -7.96 -25.19
CA GLN A 384 4.44 -9.18 -25.37
C GLN A 384 5.32 -10.35 -25.86
N ASN A 385 6.13 -10.10 -26.90
CA ASN A 385 7.06 -11.08 -27.44
C ASN A 385 8.20 -11.43 -26.48
N ALA A 386 8.58 -10.53 -25.55
CA ALA A 386 9.54 -10.83 -24.49
C ALA A 386 8.93 -11.78 -23.46
N LEU A 387 7.71 -11.48 -22.98
CA LEU A 387 7.05 -12.31 -21.97
C LEU A 387 6.65 -13.70 -22.49
N ALA A 388 6.30 -13.83 -23.77
CA ALA A 388 6.07 -15.12 -24.40
C ALA A 388 7.33 -16.01 -24.33
N GLU A 389 8.50 -15.46 -24.68
CA GLU A 389 9.79 -16.18 -24.59
C GLU A 389 10.18 -16.49 -23.14
N VAL A 390 9.94 -15.55 -22.20
CA VAL A 390 10.14 -15.79 -20.77
C VAL A 390 9.26 -16.95 -20.27
N GLN A 391 8.00 -17.02 -20.71
CA GLN A 391 7.07 -18.07 -20.32
C GLN A 391 7.52 -19.47 -20.76
N GLU A 392 8.23 -19.61 -21.89
CA GLU A 392 8.85 -20.88 -22.31
C GLU A 392 9.97 -21.35 -21.36
N PHE A 393 10.56 -20.44 -20.58
CA PHE A 393 11.70 -20.73 -19.70
C PHE A 393 11.30 -20.87 -18.23
N THR A 394 10.13 -20.41 -17.80
CA THR A 394 9.74 -20.31 -16.38
C THR A 394 8.63 -21.29 -16.01
N SER A 395 8.69 -21.93 -14.85
CA SER A 395 7.60 -22.78 -14.34
C SER A 395 6.44 -21.95 -13.77
N PHE A 396 6.70 -20.70 -13.41
CA PHE A 396 5.71 -19.72 -12.97
C PHE A 396 6.07 -18.33 -13.50
N LEU A 397 5.08 -17.61 -14.03
CA LEU A 397 5.18 -16.21 -14.44
C LEU A 397 3.85 -15.50 -14.11
N ARG A 398 3.92 -14.38 -13.38
CA ARG A 398 2.79 -13.49 -13.12
C ARG A 398 3.17 -12.04 -13.44
N VAL A 399 2.35 -11.38 -14.25
CA VAL A 399 2.38 -9.91 -14.37
C VAL A 399 1.68 -9.32 -13.15
N LEU A 400 2.41 -8.50 -12.38
CA LEU A 400 1.88 -7.79 -11.21
C LEU A 400 1.15 -6.51 -11.62
N GLY A 401 1.60 -5.86 -12.70
CA GLY A 401 0.92 -4.73 -13.31
C GLY A 401 1.69 -4.16 -14.50
N SER A 402 1.03 -3.38 -15.33
CA SER A 402 1.64 -2.57 -16.39
C SER A 402 1.03 -1.17 -16.30
N TYR A 403 1.85 -0.19 -15.91
CA TYR A 403 1.39 1.05 -15.33
C TYR A 403 2.26 2.25 -15.73
N PRO A 404 1.71 3.48 -15.75
CA PRO A 404 2.51 4.67 -16.02
C PRO A 404 3.56 4.90 -14.92
N MET A 405 4.76 5.33 -15.31
CA MET A 405 5.82 5.68 -14.36
C MET A 405 5.56 7.02 -13.69
N ASP A 406 6.07 7.19 -12.46
CA ASP A 406 6.15 8.51 -11.84
C ASP A 406 7.26 9.32 -12.51
N MET A 407 6.86 10.26 -13.37
CA MET A 407 7.74 11.18 -14.09
C MET A 407 7.80 12.56 -13.42
N THR A 408 7.33 12.73 -12.17
CA THR A 408 7.43 14.01 -11.47
C THR A 408 8.91 14.37 -11.24
N PRO A 409 9.38 15.56 -11.69
CA PRO A 409 10.78 15.92 -11.52
C PRO A 409 11.16 16.03 -10.04
N TRP A 410 12.29 15.42 -9.65
CA TRP A 410 12.87 15.65 -8.33
C TRP A 410 13.48 17.05 -8.28
N SER A 411 12.74 17.98 -7.69
CA SER A 411 13.27 19.24 -7.19
C SER A 411 13.62 19.06 -5.70
N PRO A 412 14.90 18.95 -5.32
CA PRO A 412 15.26 19.10 -3.92
C PRO A 412 14.81 20.48 -3.44
N SER A 413 14.28 20.55 -2.22
CA SER A 413 14.08 21.81 -1.50
C SER A 413 15.41 22.55 -1.48
N ARG A 414 15.41 23.83 -1.89
CA ARG A 414 16.61 24.65 -1.76
C ARG A 414 16.89 24.91 -0.28
N ASP A 415 18.15 24.79 0.10
CA ASP A 415 18.67 25.44 1.28
C ASP A 415 18.71 26.96 0.99
N ASP A 416 17.87 27.74 1.68
CA ASP A 416 17.85 29.21 1.71
C ASP A 416 18.25 29.70 3.12
#